data_AF-K9BS77-F1
#
_entry.id   AF-K9BS77-F1
#
_cell.length_a   1.000
_cell.length_b   1.000
_cell.length_c   1.000
_cell.angle_alpha   90.00
_cell.angle_beta   90.00
_cell.angle_gamma   90.00
#
_symmetry.space_group_name_H-M   'P 1'
#
loop_
_entity.id
_entity.type
_entity.pdbx_description
1 polymer ?
#
loop_
_entity_poly.entity_id
_entity_poly.type
_entity_poly.pdbx_seq_one_letter_code
_entity_poly.pdbx_strand_id
1 'polypeptide(L)'
;MIYCIINQIGYSSSFNIFAVIVGILLLKGSVKTARIARWLSVFFFIMFIGIVIRAILLMPFDLLKLQIKLNTWSAIVFFLFMTFFLYFMIWIYRQLSSPHALRRLAQAGYATDRPLSAYLSATFLFIFMIGMFIFLQGSESEKKAKELAQQQLGSGFQYYVSSTSFSENSGQANVVAYSDKEIRNVQVSW
;
A
#
# COMPACT_ATOMS: atom_id res chain seq x y z
N MET A 1 9.56 -6.15 9.28
CA MET A 1 10.77 -5.99 10.12
C MET A 1 11.61 -7.27 10.12
N ILE A 2 11.11 -8.41 10.64
CA ILE A 2 11.87 -9.68 10.68
C ILE A 2 12.37 -10.10 9.28
N TYR A 3 11.50 -10.07 8.25
CA TYR A 3 11.91 -10.34 6.87
C TYR A 3 13.02 -9.41 6.37
N CYS A 4 12.93 -8.11 6.65
CA CYS A 4 13.95 -7.12 6.25
C CYS A 4 15.27 -7.33 6.99
N ILE A 5 15.22 -7.72 8.26
CA ILE A 5 16.40 -8.09 9.07
C ILE A 5 17.06 -9.34 8.49
N ILE A 6 16.27 -10.38 8.20
CA ILE A 6 16.77 -11.64 7.63
C ILE A 6 17.41 -11.42 6.25
N ASN A 7 16.83 -10.55 5.43
CA ASN A 7 17.28 -10.30 4.06
C ASN A 7 18.19 -9.07 3.92
N GLN A 8 18.60 -8.43 5.03
CA GLN A 8 19.40 -7.18 5.04
C GLN A 8 18.86 -6.06 4.14
N ILE A 9 17.54 -5.98 4.01
CA ILE A 9 16.88 -4.92 3.25
C ILE A 9 16.62 -3.75 4.20
N GLY A 10 16.93 -2.52 3.76
CA GLY A 10 16.59 -1.30 4.50
C GLY A 10 15.11 -1.29 4.89
N TYR A 11 14.82 -1.38 6.18
CA TYR A 11 13.45 -1.39 6.69
C TYR A 11 12.92 0.05 6.77
N SER A 12 12.05 0.41 5.84
CA SER A 12 11.27 1.66 5.90
C SER A 12 9.79 1.32 6.02
N SER A 13 9.31 1.16 7.26
CA SER A 13 7.87 1.09 7.52
C SER A 13 7.54 1.71 8.87
N SER A 14 7.16 2.98 8.81
CA SER A 14 6.65 3.78 9.94
C SER A 14 5.32 3.24 10.49
N PHE A 15 4.63 2.43 9.68
CA PHE A 15 3.29 1.89 9.97
C PHE A 15 3.24 1.01 11.21
N ASN A 16 4.26 0.19 11.43
CA ASN A 16 4.28 -0.75 12.55
C ASN A 16 4.41 -0.04 13.91
N ILE A 17 5.08 1.12 13.97
CA ILE A 17 5.17 1.92 15.20
C ILE A 17 3.80 2.49 15.56
N PHE A 18 3.05 2.99 14.58
CA PHE A 18 1.67 3.45 14.80
C PHE A 18 0.76 2.32 15.29
N ALA A 19 0.88 1.12 14.73
CA ALA A 19 0.10 -0.04 15.15
C ALA A 19 0.38 -0.43 16.62
N VAL A 20 1.66 -0.42 17.04
CA VAL A 20 2.06 -0.70 18.42
C VAL A 20 1.54 0.36 19.39
N ILE A 21 1.71 1.65 19.04
CA ILE A 21 1.24 2.77 19.89
C ILE A 21 -0.28 2.72 20.05
N VAL A 22 -1.02 2.53 18.95
CA VAL A 22 -2.48 2.40 19.00
C VAL A 22 -2.89 1.17 19.82
N GLY A 23 -2.20 0.04 19.67
CA GLY A 23 -2.45 -1.16 20.47
C GLY A 23 -2.27 -0.94 21.98
N ILE A 24 -1.16 -0.34 22.39
CA ILE A 24 -0.90 0.00 23.81
C ILE A 24 -1.95 0.98 24.35
N LEU A 25 -2.29 2.00 23.56
CA LEU A 25 -3.28 3.00 23.96
C LEU A 25 -4.71 2.43 24.01
N LEU A 26 -5.00 1.38 23.26
CA LEU A 26 -6.26 0.62 23.35
C LEU A 26 -6.30 -0.22 24.62
N LEU A 27 -5.19 -0.86 25.01
CA LEU A 27 -5.09 -1.61 26.28
C LEU A 27 -5.30 -0.70 27.50
N LYS A 28 -4.92 0.58 27.40
CA LYS A 28 -5.17 1.58 28.45
C LYS A 28 -6.63 2.07 28.52
N GLY A 29 -7.52 1.61 27.63
CA GLY A 29 -8.95 1.88 27.69
C GLY A 29 -9.35 3.32 27.35
N SER A 30 -8.49 4.09 26.68
CA SER A 30 -8.81 5.48 26.34
C SER A 30 -9.90 5.58 25.27
N VAL A 31 -10.97 6.31 25.59
CA VAL A 31 -12.12 6.55 24.70
C VAL A 31 -11.70 7.29 23.43
N LYS A 32 -10.75 8.23 23.53
CA LYS A 32 -10.17 8.94 22.37
C LYS A 32 -9.43 7.96 21.45
N THR A 33 -8.66 7.04 22.01
CA THR A 33 -7.95 6.03 21.22
C THR A 33 -8.92 5.09 20.51
N ALA A 34 -9.97 4.63 21.20
CA ALA A 34 -11.01 3.80 20.59
C ALA A 34 -11.66 4.50 19.38
N ARG A 35 -11.93 5.81 19.48
CA ARG A 35 -12.43 6.60 18.35
C ARG A 35 -11.46 6.62 17.17
N ILE A 36 -10.18 6.88 17.44
CA ILE A 36 -9.14 6.94 16.40
C ILE A 36 -8.94 5.57 15.75
N ALA A 37 -8.89 4.49 16.54
CA ALA A 37 -8.72 3.14 16.00
C ALA A 37 -9.93 2.74 15.14
N ARG A 38 -11.16 3.07 15.56
CA ARG A 38 -12.38 2.86 14.75
C ARG A 38 -12.30 3.58 13.41
N TRP A 39 -11.78 4.81 13.40
CA TRP A 39 -11.58 5.60 12.19
C TRP A 39 -10.49 4.97 11.28
N LEU A 40 -9.34 4.62 11.86
CA LEU A 40 -8.21 4.03 11.14
C LEU A 40 -8.54 2.67 10.54
N SER A 41 -9.34 1.85 11.22
CA SER A 41 -9.76 0.55 10.68
C SER A 41 -10.53 0.69 9.37
N VAL A 42 -11.43 1.66 9.28
CA VAL A 42 -12.17 1.94 8.02
C VAL A 42 -11.23 2.52 6.97
N PHE A 43 -10.41 3.50 7.35
CA PHE A 43 -9.46 4.13 6.44
C PHE A 43 -8.50 3.11 5.82
N PHE A 44 -7.87 2.26 6.63
CA PHE A 44 -6.94 1.25 6.14
C PHE A 44 -7.63 0.14 5.36
N PHE A 45 -8.83 -0.29 5.76
CA PHE A 45 -9.59 -1.24 4.97
C PHE A 45 -9.76 -0.76 3.52
N ILE A 46 -10.19 0.49 3.33
CA ILE A 46 -10.38 1.09 1.99
C ILE A 46 -9.06 1.22 1.26
N MET A 47 -8.01 1.73 1.91
CA MET A 47 -6.69 1.91 1.29
C MET A 47 -6.09 0.57 0.83
N PHE A 48 -6.22 -0.49 1.62
CA PHE A 48 -5.70 -1.81 1.27
C PHE A 48 -6.46 -2.44 0.10
N ILE A 49 -7.79 -2.34 0.09
CA ILE A 49 -8.59 -2.74 -1.09
C ILE A 49 -8.17 -1.93 -2.32
N GLY A 50 -7.95 -0.62 -2.15
CA GLY A 50 -7.46 0.26 -3.19
C GLY A 50 -6.13 -0.19 -3.78
N ILE A 51 -5.18 -0.63 -2.96
CA ILE A 51 -3.89 -1.17 -3.44
C ILE A 51 -4.09 -2.39 -4.34
N VAL A 52 -5.00 -3.30 -4.00
CA VAL A 52 -5.32 -4.48 -4.84
C VAL A 52 -5.96 -4.06 -6.15
N ILE A 53 -6.94 -3.16 -6.10
CA ILE A 53 -7.60 -2.64 -7.30
C ILE A 53 -6.57 -1.96 -8.21
N ARG A 54 -5.70 -1.13 -7.66
CA ARG A 54 -4.62 -0.46 -8.40
C ARG A 54 -3.70 -1.47 -9.07
N ALA A 55 -3.29 -2.53 -8.37
CA ALA A 55 -2.42 -3.56 -8.93
C ALA A 55 -3.07 -4.27 -10.12
N ILE A 56 -4.36 -4.58 -10.03
CA ILE A 56 -5.10 -5.25 -11.12
C ILE A 56 -5.31 -4.30 -12.32
N LEU A 57 -5.58 -3.01 -12.06
CA LEU A 57 -5.90 -2.04 -13.11
C LEU A 57 -4.68 -1.47 -13.85
N LEU A 58 -3.57 -1.24 -13.14
CA LEU A 58 -2.45 -0.44 -13.66
C LEU A 58 -1.19 -1.26 -13.96
N MET A 59 -1.12 -2.50 -13.48
CA MET A 59 0.00 -3.39 -13.74
C MET A 59 -0.30 -4.25 -14.97
N PRO A 60 0.66 -4.45 -15.88
CA PRO A 60 0.49 -5.39 -16.99
C PRO A 60 0.13 -6.78 -16.47
N PHE A 61 -0.94 -7.37 -16.99
CA PHE A 61 -1.43 -8.67 -16.53
C PHE A 61 -0.37 -9.77 -16.67
N ASP A 62 0.43 -9.72 -17.73
CA ASP A 62 1.53 -10.66 -17.96
C ASP A 62 2.60 -10.56 -16.86
N LEU A 63 2.94 -9.34 -16.44
CA LEU A 63 3.90 -9.12 -15.34
C LEU A 63 3.33 -9.63 -14.02
N LEU A 64 2.04 -9.41 -13.74
CA LEU A 64 1.39 -9.92 -12.53
C LEU A 64 1.41 -11.45 -12.49
N LYS A 65 1.02 -12.09 -13.59
CA LYS A 65 1.04 -13.56 -13.74
C LYS A 65 2.45 -14.11 -13.56
N LEU A 66 3.45 -13.46 -14.14
CA LEU A 66 4.84 -13.86 -14.02
C LEU A 66 5.37 -13.71 -12.60
N GLN A 67 5.02 -12.63 -11.88
CA GLN A 67 5.38 -12.46 -10.47
C GLN A 67 4.80 -13.57 -9.59
N ILE A 68 3.54 -13.95 -9.80
CA ILE A 68 2.90 -15.04 -9.07
C ILE A 68 3.56 -16.38 -9.40
N LYS A 69 3.92 -16.61 -10.67
CA LYS A 69 4.60 -17.83 -11.10
C LYS A 69 6.02 -17.96 -10.54
N LEU A 70 6.79 -16.88 -10.57
CA LEU A 70 8.18 -16.87 -10.10
C LEU A 70 8.28 -16.87 -8.57
N ASN A 71 7.27 -16.34 -7.87
CA ASN A 71 7.29 -16.23 -6.41
C ASN A 71 5.97 -16.65 -5.77
N THR A 72 5.53 -17.88 -6.10
CA THR A 72 4.22 -18.41 -5.69
C THR A 72 4.06 -18.44 -4.17
N TRP A 73 5.10 -18.80 -3.44
CA TRP A 73 5.05 -18.83 -1.97
C TRP A 73 4.85 -17.43 -1.38
N SER A 74 5.57 -16.41 -1.89
CA SER A 74 5.36 -15.04 -1.43
C SER A 74 3.97 -14.53 -1.80
N ALA A 75 3.45 -14.91 -2.98
CA ALA A 75 2.08 -14.56 -3.39
C ALA A 75 1.03 -15.18 -2.46
N ILE A 76 1.18 -16.45 -2.07
CA ILE A 76 0.28 -17.13 -1.11
C ILE A 76 0.33 -16.44 0.25
N VAL A 77 1.55 -16.20 0.78
CA VAL A 77 1.73 -15.52 2.07
C VAL A 77 1.13 -14.11 2.04
N PHE A 78 1.35 -13.37 0.97
CA PHE A 78 0.77 -12.04 0.79
C PHE A 78 -0.76 -12.11 0.78
N PHE A 79 -1.35 -13.06 0.05
CA PHE A 79 -2.81 -13.21 0.00
C PHE A 79 -3.39 -13.58 1.37
N LEU A 80 -2.80 -14.54 2.09
CA LEU A 80 -3.22 -14.92 3.44
C LEU A 80 -3.11 -13.76 4.42
N PHE A 81 -1.98 -13.04 4.40
CA PHE A 81 -1.78 -11.85 5.21
C PHE A 81 -2.85 -10.79 4.91
N MET A 82 -3.12 -10.55 3.63
CA MET A 82 -4.11 -9.57 3.19
C MET A 82 -5.52 -9.93 3.66
N THR A 83 -5.94 -11.19 3.48
CA THR A 83 -7.25 -11.68 3.95
C THR A 83 -7.38 -11.54 5.46
N PHE A 84 -6.35 -11.96 6.20
CA PHE A 84 -6.33 -11.84 7.66
C PHE A 84 -6.39 -10.36 8.10
N PHE A 85 -5.61 -9.50 7.47
CA PHE A 85 -5.55 -8.07 7.80
C PHE A 85 -6.91 -7.38 7.55
N LEU A 86 -7.56 -7.65 6.41
CA LEU A 86 -8.89 -7.11 6.10
C LEU A 86 -9.95 -7.61 7.10
N TYR A 87 -9.93 -8.91 7.42
CA TYR A 87 -10.79 -9.47 8.46
C TYR A 87 -10.56 -8.79 9.81
N PHE A 88 -9.30 -8.59 10.19
CA PHE A 88 -8.91 -7.92 11.43
C PHE A 88 -9.40 -6.47 11.48
N MET A 89 -9.32 -5.70 10.38
CA MET A 89 -9.87 -4.34 10.31
C MET A 89 -11.39 -4.32 10.49
N ILE A 90 -12.11 -5.25 9.85
CA ILE A 90 -13.57 -5.41 10.04
C ILE A 90 -13.86 -5.74 11.51
N TRP A 91 -13.12 -6.68 12.08
CA TRP A 91 -13.29 -7.09 13.46
C TRP A 91 -13.10 -5.94 14.45
N ILE A 92 -12.01 -5.15 14.32
CA ILE A 92 -11.79 -3.95 15.15
C ILE A 92 -12.95 -2.97 15.01
N TYR A 93 -13.36 -2.67 13.78
CA TYR A 93 -14.46 -1.74 13.54
C TYR A 93 -15.77 -2.21 14.21
N ARG A 94 -16.09 -3.50 14.11
CA ARG A 94 -17.27 -4.09 14.77
C ARG A 94 -17.16 -4.02 16.29
N GLN A 95 -16.00 -4.36 16.85
CA GLN A 95 -15.77 -4.34 18.29
C GLN A 95 -15.92 -2.91 18.87
N LEU A 96 -15.34 -1.93 18.20
CA LEU A 96 -15.39 -0.51 18.59
C LEU A 96 -16.71 0.18 18.22
N SER A 97 -17.57 -0.49 17.45
CA SER A 97 -18.95 -0.06 17.15
C SER A 97 -19.99 -0.85 17.95
N SER A 98 -19.59 -1.63 18.94
CA SER A 98 -20.51 -2.31 19.85
C SER A 98 -21.32 -1.29 20.68
N PRO A 99 -22.56 -1.62 21.11
CA PRO A 99 -23.39 -0.70 21.90
C PRO A 99 -22.67 -0.18 23.16
N HIS A 100 -21.87 -1.02 23.81
CA HIS A 100 -21.07 -0.63 24.98
C HIS A 100 -19.98 0.40 24.62
N ALA A 101 -19.25 0.17 23.53
CA ALA A 101 -18.22 1.11 23.08
C ALA A 101 -18.82 2.46 22.64
N LEU A 102 -19.94 2.42 21.91
CA LEU A 102 -20.64 3.64 21.47
C LEU A 102 -21.20 4.43 22.65
N ARG A 103 -21.76 3.78 23.67
CA ARG A 103 -22.19 4.48 24.90
C ARG A 103 -21.04 5.20 25.59
N ARG A 104 -19.87 4.57 25.69
CA ARG A 104 -18.67 5.21 26.28
C ARG A 104 -18.18 6.39 25.44
N LEU A 105 -18.24 6.28 24.12
CA LEU A 105 -17.92 7.39 23.21
C LEU A 105 -18.91 8.56 23.39
N ALA A 106 -20.20 8.27 23.46
CA ALA A 106 -21.24 9.28 23.68
C ALA A 106 -21.10 9.98 25.04
N GLN A 107 -20.82 9.22 26.11
CA GLN A 107 -20.57 9.76 27.45
C GLN A 107 -19.36 10.71 27.49
N ALA A 108 -18.37 10.49 26.62
CA ALA A 108 -17.22 11.37 26.47
C ALA A 108 -17.46 12.52 25.47
N GLY A 109 -18.68 12.72 24.99
CA GLY A 109 -19.06 13.79 24.07
C GLY A 109 -18.63 13.58 22.61
N TYR A 110 -18.30 12.35 22.21
CA TYR A 110 -17.90 12.05 20.83
C TYR A 110 -19.06 11.53 19.97
N ALA A 111 -19.02 11.86 18.68
CA ALA A 111 -19.95 11.34 17.68
C ALA A 111 -19.83 9.81 17.55
N THR A 112 -20.99 9.14 17.55
CA THR A 112 -21.11 7.66 17.50
C THR A 112 -21.48 7.13 16.13
N ASP A 113 -21.86 8.00 15.21
CA ASP A 113 -22.25 7.63 13.85
C ASP A 113 -21.13 6.94 13.09
N ARG A 114 -21.44 6.45 11.89
CA ARG A 114 -20.41 5.89 11.01
C ARG A 114 -19.33 6.94 10.76
N PRO A 115 -18.04 6.58 10.76
CA PRO A 115 -16.95 7.53 10.59
C PRO A 115 -16.88 7.99 9.12
N LEU A 116 -17.83 8.80 8.66
CA LEU A 116 -17.93 9.28 7.27
C LEU A 116 -16.63 9.98 6.81
N SER A 117 -15.98 10.72 7.70
CA SER A 117 -14.68 11.32 7.39
C SER A 117 -13.58 10.30 7.06
N ALA A 118 -13.63 9.08 7.60
CA ALA A 118 -12.69 8.01 7.24
C ALA A 118 -12.94 7.52 5.80
N TYR A 119 -14.21 7.33 5.43
CA TYR A 119 -14.59 6.93 4.07
C TYR A 119 -14.17 7.98 3.05
N LEU A 120 -14.47 9.25 3.32
CA LEU A 120 -14.16 10.35 2.42
C LEU A 120 -12.65 10.56 2.28
N SER A 121 -11.92 10.60 3.38
CA SER A 121 -10.46 10.79 3.35
C SER A 121 -9.73 9.63 2.66
N ALA A 122 -10.12 8.38 2.93
CA ALA A 122 -9.51 7.22 2.28
C ALA A 122 -9.81 7.21 0.78
N THR A 123 -11.06 7.46 0.39
CA THR A 123 -11.45 7.53 -1.02
C THR A 123 -10.73 8.67 -1.74
N PHE A 124 -10.70 9.86 -1.15
CA PHE A 124 -10.01 11.02 -1.71
C PHE A 124 -8.52 10.73 -1.90
N LEU A 125 -7.85 10.22 -0.86
CA LEU A 125 -6.43 9.90 -0.93
C LEU A 125 -6.15 8.81 -1.97
N PHE A 126 -7.00 7.79 -2.06
CA PHE A 126 -6.87 6.75 -3.06
C PHE A 126 -6.99 7.28 -4.49
N ILE A 127 -8.01 8.10 -4.77
CA ILE A 127 -8.20 8.76 -6.08
C ILE A 127 -7.01 9.65 -6.39
N PHE A 128 -6.56 10.44 -5.42
CA PHE A 128 -5.38 11.29 -5.57
C PHE A 128 -4.12 10.49 -5.92
N MET A 129 -3.87 9.38 -5.21
CA MET A 129 -2.73 8.50 -5.48
C MET A 129 -2.80 7.86 -6.88
N ILE A 130 -3.98 7.43 -7.32
CA ILE A 130 -4.17 6.91 -8.68
C ILE A 130 -3.92 8.01 -9.72
N GLY A 131 -4.50 9.20 -9.52
CA GLY A 131 -4.33 10.33 -10.42
C GLY A 131 -2.86 10.72 -10.57
N MET A 132 -2.14 10.81 -9.45
CA MET A 132 -0.70 11.05 -9.43
C MET A 132 0.07 9.97 -10.21
N PHE A 133 -0.27 8.69 -10.01
CA PHE A 133 0.40 7.60 -10.69
C PHE A 133 0.17 7.64 -12.22
N ILE A 134 -1.07 7.87 -12.67
CA ILE A 134 -1.41 8.00 -14.10
C ILE A 134 -0.69 9.21 -14.71
N PHE A 135 -0.67 10.35 -14.01
CA PHE A 135 0.02 11.55 -14.45
C PHE A 135 1.53 11.30 -14.65
N LEU A 136 2.15 10.55 -13.73
CA LEU A 136 3.56 10.18 -13.84
C LEU A 136 3.83 9.18 -14.96
N GLN A 137 2.90 8.25 -15.25
CA GLN A 137 3.12 7.23 -16.28
C GLN A 137 3.19 7.77 -17.71
N GLY A 138 2.56 8.92 -17.97
CA GLY A 138 2.62 9.59 -19.27
C GLY A 138 3.81 10.53 -19.47
N SER A 139 4.63 10.72 -18.44
CA SER A 139 5.68 11.75 -18.44
C SER A 139 6.86 11.40 -19.36
N GLU A 140 7.56 12.43 -19.87
CA GLU A 140 8.83 12.24 -20.61
C GLU A 140 9.86 11.46 -19.79
N SER A 141 9.78 11.59 -18.46
CA SER A 141 10.62 10.86 -17.51
C SER A 141 10.37 9.35 -17.51
N GLU A 142 9.12 8.89 -17.69
CA GLU A 142 8.85 7.46 -17.87
C GLU A 142 9.49 6.94 -19.16
N LYS A 143 9.34 7.67 -20.27
CA LYS A 143 9.94 7.27 -21.55
C LYS A 143 11.46 7.19 -21.44
N LYS A 144 12.09 8.23 -20.88
CA LYS A 144 13.53 8.28 -20.65
C LYS A 144 14.00 7.13 -19.74
N ALA A 145 13.25 6.81 -18.68
CA ALA A 145 13.56 5.69 -17.80
C ALA A 145 13.51 4.34 -18.53
N LYS A 146 12.51 4.12 -19.39
CA LYS A 146 12.40 2.91 -20.21
C LYS A 146 13.54 2.81 -21.22
N GLU A 147 13.89 3.91 -21.90
CA GLU A 147 15.00 3.96 -22.85
C GLU A 147 16.34 3.63 -22.18
N LEU A 148 16.62 4.22 -21.01
CA LEU A 148 17.83 3.93 -20.24
C LEU A 148 17.88 2.46 -19.79
N ALA A 149 16.75 1.91 -19.34
CA ALA A 149 16.69 0.50 -18.96
C ALA A 149 16.87 -0.42 -20.18
N GLN A 150 16.32 -0.04 -21.33
CA GLN A 150 16.46 -0.77 -22.59
C GLN A 150 17.89 -0.73 -23.13
N GLN A 151 18.62 0.37 -22.96
CA GLN A 151 20.05 0.44 -23.29
C GLN A 151 20.89 -0.52 -22.43
N GLN A 152 20.50 -0.76 -21.16
CA GLN A 152 21.24 -1.64 -20.25
C GLN A 152 20.93 -3.13 -20.46
N LEU A 153 19.68 -3.50 -20.73
CA LEU A 153 19.24 -4.89 -20.80
C LEU A 153 18.88 -5.38 -22.22
N GLY A 154 18.78 -4.48 -23.20
CA GLY A 154 18.46 -4.80 -24.60
C GLY A 154 16.97 -4.93 -24.90
N SER A 155 16.62 -5.23 -26.15
CA SER A 155 15.22 -5.29 -26.62
C SER A 155 14.47 -6.58 -26.27
N GLY A 156 15.11 -7.54 -25.58
CA GLY A 156 14.52 -8.83 -25.23
C GLY A 156 13.50 -8.79 -24.08
N PHE A 157 13.25 -7.63 -23.49
CA PHE A 157 12.38 -7.45 -22.33
C PHE A 157 11.28 -6.42 -22.60
N GLN A 158 10.15 -6.59 -21.93
CA GLN A 158 9.15 -5.55 -21.76
C GLN A 158 9.50 -4.72 -20.52
N TYR A 159 9.28 -3.40 -20.59
CA TYR A 159 9.70 -2.46 -19.55
C TYR A 159 8.51 -1.77 -18.90
N TYR A 160 8.39 -1.92 -17.59
CA TYR A 160 7.36 -1.30 -16.76
C TYR A 160 8.00 -0.43 -15.68
N VAL A 161 7.69 0.86 -15.64
CA VAL A 161 8.19 1.75 -14.59
C VAL A 161 7.34 1.56 -13.34
N SER A 162 7.96 1.07 -12.27
CA SER A 162 7.28 0.75 -11.00
C SER A 162 7.24 1.93 -10.03
N SER A 163 8.27 2.79 -10.06
CA SER A 163 8.35 3.99 -9.24
C SER A 163 9.32 4.98 -9.86
N THR A 164 9.02 6.28 -9.71
CA THR A 164 9.89 7.38 -10.13
C THR A 164 10.03 8.36 -8.98
N SER A 165 11.24 8.84 -8.73
CA SER A 165 11.57 9.91 -7.79
C SER A 165 12.31 11.01 -8.51
N PHE A 166 11.96 12.26 -8.19
CA PHE A 166 12.53 13.45 -8.81
C PHE A 166 13.23 14.29 -7.74
N SER A 167 14.40 14.80 -8.08
CA SER A 167 15.09 15.91 -7.42
C SER A 167 15.20 17.09 -8.39
N GLU A 168 15.59 18.27 -7.92
CA GLU A 168 15.64 19.49 -8.74
C GLU A 168 16.41 19.33 -10.05
N ASN A 169 17.48 18.52 -10.06
CA ASN A 169 18.34 18.31 -11.23
C ASN A 169 18.57 16.83 -11.57
N SER A 170 17.89 15.89 -10.91
CA SER A 170 18.04 14.46 -11.23
C SER A 170 16.75 13.69 -11.10
N GLY A 171 16.56 12.71 -11.98
CA GLY A 171 15.49 11.73 -11.89
C GLY A 171 16.06 10.36 -11.57
N GLN A 172 15.33 9.58 -10.79
CA GLN A 172 15.63 8.18 -10.55
C GLN A 172 14.35 7.36 -10.72
N ALA A 173 14.44 6.22 -11.39
CA ALA A 173 13.31 5.32 -11.59
C ALA A 173 13.71 3.87 -11.35
N ASN A 174 12.78 3.10 -10.80
CA ASN A 174 12.88 1.65 -10.74
C ASN A 174 12.03 1.06 -11.87
N VAL A 175 12.71 0.44 -12.83
CA VAL A 175 12.12 -0.18 -14.02
C VAL A 175 12.15 -1.69 -13.85
N VAL A 176 11.00 -2.31 -14.02
CA VAL A 176 10.84 -3.75 -14.06
C VAL A 176 10.95 -4.19 -15.51
N ALA A 177 12.04 -4.87 -15.85
CA ALA A 177 12.24 -5.53 -17.12
C ALA A 177 11.76 -6.98 -16.99
N TYR A 178 10.86 -7.42 -17.86
CA TYR A 178 10.28 -8.76 -17.77
C TYR A 178 10.17 -9.44 -19.14
N SER A 179 10.37 -10.75 -19.15
CA SER A 179 10.15 -11.66 -20.29
C SER A 179 9.27 -12.82 -19.84
N ASP A 180 8.97 -13.81 -20.69
CA ASP A 180 8.13 -14.96 -20.30
C ASP A 180 8.71 -15.81 -19.16
N LYS A 181 10.00 -15.66 -18.84
CA LYS A 181 10.74 -16.54 -17.93
C LYS A 181 11.38 -15.83 -16.73
N GLU A 182 11.66 -14.53 -16.82
CA GLU A 182 12.39 -13.83 -15.76
C GLU A 182 11.91 -12.38 -15.57
N ILE A 183 12.16 -11.87 -14.37
CA ILE A 183 11.93 -10.48 -13.98
C ILE A 183 13.25 -9.92 -13.45
N ARG A 184 13.66 -8.76 -13.96
CA ARG A 184 14.82 -8.00 -13.51
C ARG A 184 14.39 -6.61 -13.11
N ASN A 185 14.82 -6.18 -11.92
CA ASN A 185 14.60 -4.81 -11.46
C ASN A 185 15.87 -4.02 -11.76
N VAL A 186 15.73 -2.94 -12.52
CA VAL A 186 16.82 -2.03 -12.87
C VAL A 186 16.51 -0.65 -12.32
N GLN A 187 17.49 -0.08 -11.64
CA GLN A 187 17.42 1.31 -11.23
C GLN A 187 18.16 2.16 -12.25
N VAL A 188 17.48 3.16 -12.80
CA VAL A 188 18.04 4.11 -13.77
C VAL A 188 17.99 5.52 -13.20
N SER A 189 18.99 6.32 -13.51
CA SER A 189 19.09 7.72 -13.09
C SER A 189 19.49 8.61 -14.27
N TRP A 190 19.03 9.86 -14.27
CA TRP A 190 19.34 10.84 -15.29
C TRP A 190 19.33 12.28 -14.76
#